data_AF-A0A2M7QMG7-F1
#
_entry.id   AF-A0A2M7QMG7-F1
#
_cell.length_a   1.000
_cell.length_b   1.000
_cell.length_c   1.000
_cell.angle_alpha   90.00
_cell.angle_beta   90.00
_cell.angle_gamma   90.00
#
_symmetry.space_group_name_H-M   'P 1'
#
loop_
_entity.id
_entity.type
_entity.pdbx_description
1 polymer ?
#
loop_
_entity_poly.entity_id
_entity_poly.type
_entity_poly.pdbx_seq_one_letter_code
_entity_poly.pdbx_strand_id
1 'polypeptide(L)'
;MSAQRPKVLAALILAQAGAGGLLGVASARQALFTDAAPDDWVRKVAAPPTPESPLALLDAMTWDLPNWLPTWLSDRRTPALALIGERDAFIPMSDLVANAFAYRAQTDVLADMAHGAPIDPHWKRLAWRIEAWLEERAAA
;
A
#
# COMPACT_ATOMS: atom_id res chain seq x y z
N MET A 1 -6.81 -7.31 1.86
CA MET A 1 -5.99 -7.64 0.67
C MET A 1 -6.80 -8.42 -0.38
N SER A 2 -7.03 -7.83 -1.54
CA SER A 2 -7.58 -8.50 -2.72
C SER A 2 -6.49 -8.38 -3.79
N ALA A 3 -5.61 -9.39 -3.88
CA ALA A 3 -4.61 -9.40 -4.93
C ALA A 3 -5.35 -9.48 -6.28
N GLN A 4 -5.47 -8.34 -6.96
CA GLN A 4 -6.26 -8.23 -8.19
C GLN A 4 -5.63 -9.01 -9.36
N ARG A 5 -4.41 -9.54 -9.15
CA ARG A 5 -3.63 -10.28 -10.14
C ARG A 5 -3.29 -11.68 -9.60
N PRO A 6 -3.74 -12.77 -10.26
CA PRO A 6 -3.46 -14.14 -9.82
C PRO A 6 -1.97 -14.45 -9.64
N LYS A 7 -1.11 -13.87 -10.48
CA LYS A 7 0.35 -14.03 -10.38
C LYS A 7 0.93 -13.40 -9.11
N VAL A 8 0.38 -12.26 -8.68
CA VAL A 8 0.79 -11.57 -7.45
C VAL A 8 0.33 -12.38 -6.23
N LEU A 9 -0.89 -12.93 -6.27
CA LEU A 9 -1.36 -13.85 -5.23
C LEU A 9 -0.47 -15.10 -5.11
N ALA A 10 -0.13 -15.73 -6.24
CA ALA A 10 0.75 -16.89 -6.25
C ALA A 10 2.15 -16.56 -5.68
N ALA A 11 2.71 -15.40 -6.04
CA ALA A 11 3.98 -14.93 -5.49
C ALA A 11 3.88 -14.71 -3.97
N LEU A 12 2.79 -14.11 -3.48
CA LEU A 12 2.55 -13.92 -2.05
C LEU A 12 2.48 -15.26 -1.31
N ILE A 13 1.75 -16.25 -1.83
CA ILE A 13 1.65 -17.59 -1.23
C ILE A 13 3.04 -18.25 -1.14
N LEU A 14 3.84 -18.16 -2.20
CA LEU A 14 5.21 -18.68 -2.19
C LEU A 14 6.08 -17.97 -1.14
N ALA A 15 5.97 -16.64 -1.02
CA ALA A 15 6.68 -15.88 0.00
C ALA A 15 6.30 -16.35 1.41
N GLN A 16 5.01 -16.52 1.70
CA GLN A 16 4.51 -16.99 2.99
C GLN A 16 4.89 -18.45 3.29
N ALA A 17 5.07 -19.28 2.26
CA ALA A 17 5.61 -20.64 2.39
C ALA A 17 7.13 -20.69 2.63
N GLY A 18 7.80 -19.54 2.77
CA GLY A 18 9.25 -19.44 2.95
C GLY A 18 10.06 -19.54 1.66
N ALA A 19 9.39 -19.58 0.51
CA ALA A 19 10.02 -19.67 -0.82
C ALA A 19 10.26 -18.29 -1.46
N GLY A 20 10.29 -17.21 -0.69
CA GLY A 20 10.47 -15.86 -1.20
C GLY A 20 11.81 -15.62 -1.91
N GLY A 21 12.86 -16.38 -1.58
CA GLY A 21 14.13 -16.37 -2.31
C GLY A 21 14.05 -16.85 -3.76
N LEU A 22 12.96 -17.54 -4.16
CA LEU A 22 12.71 -17.92 -5.55
C LEU A 22 12.05 -16.79 -6.37
N LEU A 23 11.55 -15.74 -5.70
CA LEU A 23 10.90 -14.62 -6.35
C LEU A 23 11.94 -13.65 -6.87
N GLY A 24 11.95 -13.45 -8.18
CA GLY A 24 12.88 -12.56 -8.85
C GLY A 24 12.31 -11.18 -9.12
N VAL A 25 13.10 -10.38 -9.85
CA VAL A 25 12.77 -9.02 -10.30
C VAL A 25 11.41 -8.94 -10.99
N ALA A 26 11.06 -9.94 -11.81
CA ALA A 26 9.78 -9.95 -12.51
C ALA A 26 8.56 -10.03 -11.55
N SER A 27 8.67 -10.81 -10.47
CA SER A 27 7.63 -10.92 -9.45
C SER A 27 7.54 -9.62 -8.63
N ALA A 28 8.69 -9.08 -8.22
CA ALA A 28 8.76 -7.80 -7.51
C ALA A 28 8.15 -6.67 -8.34
N ARG A 29 8.48 -6.61 -9.64
CA ARG A 29 7.90 -5.65 -10.60
C ARG A 29 6.39 -5.73 -10.65
N GLN A 30 5.83 -6.92 -10.87
CA GLN A 30 4.38 -7.10 -11.00
C GLN A 30 3.60 -6.75 -9.73
N ALA A 31 4.24 -6.88 -8.56
CA ALA A 31 3.63 -6.66 -7.25
C ALA A 31 3.80 -5.23 -6.74
N LEU A 32 4.99 -4.64 -6.91
CA LEU A 32 5.41 -3.44 -6.20
C LEU A 32 5.66 -2.22 -7.10
N PHE A 33 5.83 -2.40 -8.40
CA PHE A 33 6.27 -1.33 -9.31
C PHE A 33 5.37 -1.20 -10.55
N THR A 34 5.49 -0.06 -11.22
CA THR A 34 4.97 0.09 -12.59
C THR A 34 5.95 -0.51 -13.60
N ASP A 35 5.49 -0.68 -14.85
CA ASP A 35 6.34 -1.20 -15.93
C ASP A 35 7.51 -0.25 -16.27
N ALA A 36 7.43 1.02 -15.86
CA ALA A 36 8.46 2.03 -16.08
C ALA A 36 9.69 1.87 -15.17
N ALA A 37 9.59 1.13 -14.05
CA ALA A 37 10.69 1.04 -13.11
C ALA A 37 11.91 0.30 -13.71
N PRO A 38 13.13 0.83 -13.66
CA PRO A 38 14.30 0.12 -14.17
C PRO A 38 14.60 -1.18 -13.41
N ASP A 39 15.05 -2.21 -14.12
CA ASP A 39 15.33 -3.54 -13.58
C ASP A 39 16.45 -3.54 -12.52
N ASP A 40 17.47 -2.71 -12.72
CA ASP A 40 18.56 -2.45 -11.78
C ASP A 40 18.06 -1.73 -10.51
N TRP A 41 17.12 -0.79 -10.65
CA TRP A 41 16.46 -0.16 -9.51
C TRP A 41 15.70 -1.18 -8.68
N VAL A 42 14.85 -2.00 -9.32
CA VAL A 42 14.07 -3.04 -8.63
C VAL A 42 14.99 -4.00 -7.88
N ARG A 43 16.11 -4.46 -8.49
CA ARG A 43 17.10 -5.30 -7.80
C ARG A 43 17.72 -4.62 -6.59
N LYS A 44 17.94 -3.30 -6.66
CA LYS A 44 18.58 -2.52 -5.60
C LYS A 44 17.67 -2.36 -4.38
N VAL A 45 16.37 -2.17 -4.58
CA VAL A 45 15.44 -1.78 -3.50
C VAL A 45 14.50 -2.88 -3.06
N ALA A 46 14.20 -3.87 -3.92
CA ALA A 46 13.31 -4.97 -3.58
C ALA A 46 14.12 -6.14 -3.03
N ALA A 47 14.08 -6.32 -1.71
CA ALA A 47 14.58 -7.52 -1.06
C ALA A 47 13.63 -8.71 -1.31
N PRO A 48 14.15 -9.95 -1.37
CA PRO A 48 13.29 -11.13 -1.35
C PRO A 48 12.37 -11.11 -0.13
N PRO A 49 11.04 -11.32 -0.31
CA PRO A 49 10.11 -11.26 0.81
C PRO A 49 10.33 -12.46 1.73
N THR A 50 10.19 -12.24 3.03
CA THR A 50 10.15 -13.30 4.04
C THR A 50 8.69 -13.57 4.42
N PRO A 51 8.39 -14.74 5.03
CA PRO A 51 7.08 -14.94 5.66
C PRO A 51 6.76 -13.81 6.62
N GLU A 52 5.51 -13.34 6.57
CA GLU A 52 4.98 -12.35 7.51
C GLU A 52 4.24 -13.07 8.64
N SER A 53 3.89 -12.33 9.70
CA SER A 53 3.08 -12.89 10.77
C SER A 53 1.68 -13.23 10.24
N PRO A 54 1.19 -14.47 10.38
CA PRO A 54 -0.16 -14.84 9.98
C PRO A 54 -1.24 -14.03 10.72
N LEU A 55 -0.97 -13.64 11.97
CA LEU A 55 -1.88 -12.78 12.73
C LEU A 55 -1.91 -11.35 12.18
N ALA A 56 -0.77 -10.80 11.79
CA ALA A 56 -0.72 -9.48 11.17
C ALA A 56 -1.45 -9.48 9.82
N LEU A 57 -1.26 -10.53 9.01
CA LEU A 57 -1.98 -10.69 7.74
C LEU A 57 -3.50 -10.85 7.95
N LEU A 58 -3.93 -11.61 8.97
CA LEU A 58 -5.33 -11.78 9.28
C LEU A 58 -5.97 -10.46 9.72
N ASP A 59 -5.27 -9.70 10.58
CA ASP A 59 -5.68 -8.36 11.00
C ASP A 59 -5.84 -7.45 9.77
N ALA A 60 -4.79 -7.42 8.93
CA ALA A 60 -4.66 -6.71 7.64
C ALA A 60 -5.75 -7.04 6.57
N MET A 61 -6.55 -8.08 6.83
CA MET A 61 -7.61 -8.54 5.93
C MET A 61 -9.00 -8.39 6.54
N THR A 62 -9.10 -8.27 7.85
CA THR A 62 -10.36 -8.49 8.58
C THR A 62 -10.73 -7.34 9.51
N TRP A 63 -9.75 -6.66 10.12
CA TRP A 63 -9.99 -5.70 11.21
C TRP A 63 -9.38 -4.30 10.98
N ASP A 64 -8.73 -4.07 9.84
CA ASP A 64 -8.10 -2.78 9.47
C ASP A 64 -9.04 -1.57 9.42
N LEU A 65 -10.33 -1.84 9.21
CA LEU A 65 -11.38 -0.84 9.16
C LEU A 65 -12.31 -1.10 10.32
N PRO A 66 -12.18 -0.38 11.45
CA PRO A 66 -13.12 -0.49 12.55
C PRO A 66 -14.42 0.26 12.20
N ASN A 67 -15.10 -0.19 11.15
CA ASN A 67 -16.41 0.28 10.73
C ASN A 67 -17.53 -0.18 11.69
N TRP A 68 -17.21 -1.11 12.61
CA TRP A 68 -18.06 -1.59 13.69
C TRP A 68 -17.75 -0.96 15.05
N LEU A 69 -16.69 -0.14 15.18
CA LEU A 69 -16.45 0.60 16.42
C LEU A 69 -17.41 1.79 16.51
N PRO A 70 -18.05 2.00 17.67
CA PRO A 70 -19.11 2.99 17.79
C PRO A 70 -18.58 4.42 17.59
N THR A 71 -19.38 5.24 16.91
CA THR A 71 -19.05 6.56 16.33
C THR A 71 -18.51 7.63 17.30
N TRP A 72 -18.57 7.39 18.61
CA TRP A 72 -17.99 8.26 19.65
C TRP A 72 -16.49 8.00 19.88
N LEU A 73 -15.95 6.84 19.47
CA LEU A 73 -14.51 6.64 19.23
C LEU A 73 -14.05 7.33 17.93
N SER A 74 -15.00 7.76 17.09
CA SER A 74 -14.78 8.50 15.85
C SER A 74 -14.76 10.03 16.05
N ASP A 75 -14.69 10.52 17.30
CA ASP A 75 -14.19 11.88 17.60
C ASP A 75 -12.67 11.98 17.33
N ARG A 76 -12.22 11.34 16.24
CA ARG A 76 -10.83 11.39 15.77
C ARG A 76 -10.63 12.79 15.19
N ARG A 77 -10.23 13.70 16.07
CA ARG A 77 -9.78 15.05 15.73
C ARG A 77 -8.51 15.03 14.91
N THR A 78 -7.76 13.94 14.94
CA THR A 78 -6.51 13.79 14.20
C THR A 78 -6.80 13.81 12.70
N PRO A 79 -6.28 14.80 11.97
CA PRO A 79 -6.26 14.77 10.52
C PRO A 79 -5.71 13.45 9.98
N ALA A 80 -6.38 12.87 8.98
CA ALA A 80 -5.91 11.69 8.29
C ALA A 80 -5.79 11.95 6.78
N LEU A 81 -4.72 11.44 6.19
CA LEU A 81 -4.49 11.36 4.75
C LEU A 81 -4.33 9.88 4.39
N ALA A 82 -5.15 9.39 3.45
CA ALA A 82 -5.01 8.06 2.88
C ALA A 82 -4.60 8.19 1.41
N LEU A 83 -3.53 7.50 1.04
CA LEU A 83 -2.96 7.52 -0.30
C LEU A 83 -2.94 6.11 -0.86
N ILE A 84 -3.19 5.96 -2.15
CA ILE A 84 -3.05 4.69 -2.86
C ILE A 84 -2.40 4.91 -4.23
N GLY A 85 -1.63 3.94 -4.69
CA GLY A 85 -1.14 3.93 -6.06
C GLY A 85 -2.25 3.52 -7.04
N GLU A 86 -2.38 4.22 -8.17
CA GLU A 86 -3.34 3.87 -9.22
C GLU A 86 -3.21 2.43 -9.73
N ARG A 87 -1.97 1.89 -9.72
CA ARG A 87 -1.63 0.55 -10.20
C ARG A 87 -1.34 -0.43 -9.05
N ASP A 88 -1.89 -0.21 -7.86
CA ASP A 88 -1.73 -1.11 -6.72
C ASP A 88 -2.28 -2.51 -7.04
N ALA A 89 -1.48 -3.54 -6.79
CA ALA A 89 -1.81 -4.94 -7.11
C ALA A 89 -2.42 -5.71 -5.93
N PHE A 90 -2.38 -5.16 -4.71
CA PHE A 90 -2.80 -5.81 -3.47
C PHE A 90 -4.04 -5.16 -2.84
N ILE A 91 -4.13 -3.84 -2.92
CA ILE A 91 -5.14 -3.04 -2.24
C ILE A 91 -6.09 -2.45 -3.30
N PRO A 92 -7.39 -2.78 -3.26
CA PRO A 92 -8.36 -2.22 -4.19
C PRO A 92 -8.70 -0.77 -3.84
N MET A 93 -9.11 0.01 -4.85
CA MET A 93 -9.61 1.38 -4.68
C MET A 93 -10.79 1.49 -3.70
N SER A 94 -11.57 0.41 -3.51
CA SER A 94 -12.64 0.38 -2.50
C SER A 94 -12.14 0.63 -1.08
N ASP A 95 -10.91 0.23 -0.77
CA ASP A 95 -10.33 0.40 0.56
C ASP A 95 -9.99 1.88 0.81
N LEU A 96 -9.62 2.63 -0.23
CA LEU A 96 -9.46 4.08 -0.14
C LEU A 96 -10.79 4.77 0.19
N VAL A 97 -11.89 4.35 -0.45
CA VAL A 97 -13.24 4.87 -0.17
C VAL A 97 -13.67 4.51 1.26
N ALA A 98 -13.39 3.28 1.70
CA ALA A 98 -13.67 2.86 3.07
C ALA A 98 -12.87 3.68 4.09
N ASN A 99 -11.60 4.01 3.80
CA ASN A 99 -10.77 4.87 4.64
C ASN A 99 -11.32 6.31 4.72
N ALA A 100 -11.79 6.88 3.61
CA ALA A 100 -12.46 8.18 3.61
C ALA A 100 -13.65 8.19 4.59
N PHE A 101 -14.45 7.12 4.59
CA PHE A 101 -15.62 7.01 5.46
C PHE A 101 -15.23 6.74 6.93
N ALA A 102 -14.40 5.73 7.19
CA ALA A 102 -14.08 5.26 8.52
C ALA A 102 -13.20 6.24 9.31
N TYR A 103 -12.28 6.94 8.62
CA TYR A 103 -11.30 7.83 9.25
C TYR A 103 -11.56 9.31 8.96
N ARG A 104 -12.60 9.66 8.18
CA ARG A 104 -12.77 11.01 7.62
C ARG A 104 -11.50 11.51 6.92
N ALA A 105 -10.77 10.58 6.32
CA ALA A 105 -9.49 10.86 5.71
C ALA A 105 -9.70 11.67 4.43
N GLN A 106 -8.79 12.63 4.20
CA GLN A 106 -8.55 13.13 2.86
C GLN A 106 -7.93 12.00 2.05
N THR A 107 -8.39 11.80 0.83
CA THR A 107 -7.93 10.69 -0.02
C THR A 107 -7.34 11.22 -1.31
N ASP A 108 -6.25 10.63 -1.76
CA ASP A 108 -5.70 10.88 -3.09
C ASP A 108 -5.16 9.61 -3.74
N VAL A 109 -5.19 9.62 -5.07
CA VAL A 109 -4.63 8.57 -5.91
C VAL A 109 -3.34 9.08 -6.54
N LEU A 110 -2.26 8.34 -6.33
CA LEU A 110 -0.96 8.62 -6.93
C LEU A 110 -0.94 8.02 -8.34
N ALA A 111 -1.04 8.89 -9.34
CA ALA A 111 -1.04 8.50 -10.75
C ALA A 111 0.29 7.81 -11.13
N ASP A 112 0.16 6.73 -11.90
CA ASP A 112 1.29 5.89 -12.33
C ASP A 112 2.21 5.48 -11.16
N MET A 113 1.60 5.02 -10.07
CA MET A 113 2.26 4.49 -8.88
C MET A 113 1.69 3.12 -8.55
N ALA A 114 2.54 2.16 -8.19
CA ALA A 114 2.14 0.83 -7.75
C ALA A 114 2.20 0.71 -6.22
N HIS A 115 2.08 -0.50 -5.69
CA HIS A 115 2.02 -0.76 -4.25
C HIS A 115 3.28 -0.29 -3.48
N GLY A 116 4.45 -0.47 -4.09
CA GLY A 116 5.75 -0.11 -3.50
C GLY A 116 6.06 1.39 -3.55
N ALA A 117 5.08 2.27 -3.32
CA ALA A 117 5.25 3.71 -3.47
C ALA A 117 6.45 4.31 -2.70
N PRO A 118 6.79 3.86 -1.47
CA PRO A 118 7.98 4.35 -0.75
C PRO A 118 9.33 3.95 -1.38
N ILE A 119 9.36 2.89 -2.20
CA ILE A 119 10.57 2.37 -2.85
C ILE A 119 10.56 2.57 -4.36
N ASP A 120 9.52 3.20 -4.90
CA ASP A 120 9.37 3.52 -6.32
C ASP A 120 10.48 4.48 -6.80
N PRO A 121 10.96 4.40 -8.06
CA PRO A 121 11.90 5.39 -8.61
C PRO A 121 11.44 6.84 -8.46
N HIS A 122 10.13 7.07 -8.44
CA HIS A 122 9.49 8.36 -8.28
C HIS A 122 8.86 8.56 -6.88
N TRP A 123 9.37 7.87 -5.85
CA TRP A 123 8.90 7.97 -4.46
C TRP A 123 8.80 9.41 -3.94
N LYS A 124 9.60 10.34 -4.48
CA LYS A 124 9.52 11.77 -4.11
C LYS A 124 8.13 12.36 -4.33
N ARG A 125 7.34 11.86 -5.30
CA ARG A 125 5.95 12.29 -5.51
C ARG A 125 5.07 11.98 -4.29
N LEU A 126 5.24 10.80 -3.68
CA LEU A 126 4.57 10.43 -2.43
C LEU A 126 5.01 11.39 -1.30
N ALA A 127 6.32 11.61 -1.16
CA ALA A 127 6.86 12.48 -0.12
C ALA A 127 6.35 13.92 -0.23
N TRP A 128 6.40 14.53 -1.42
CA TRP A 128 5.89 15.89 -1.65
C TRP A 128 4.39 16.00 -1.40
N ARG A 129 3.62 14.95 -1.74
CA ARG A 129 2.18 14.95 -1.45
C ARG A 129 1.91 14.98 0.05
N ILE A 130 2.65 14.20 0.82
CA ILE A 130 2.56 14.17 2.30
C ILE A 130 3.01 15.51 2.88
N GLU A 131 4.14 16.06 2.41
CA GLU A 131 4.68 17.35 2.84
C GLU A 131 3.67 18.48 2.62
N ALA A 132 3.14 18.62 1.40
CA ALA A 132 2.13 19.62 1.07
C ALA A 132 0.88 19.50 1.97
N TRP A 133 0.43 18.26 2.24
CA TRP A 133 -0.69 18.03 3.15
C TRP A 133 -0.39 18.49 4.59
N LEU A 134 0.81 18.20 5.09
CA LEU A 134 1.23 18.62 6.43
C LEU A 134 1.33 20.15 6.53
N GLU A 135 1.88 20.81 5.51
CA GLU A 135 1.98 22.27 5.44
C GLU A 135 0.60 22.94 5.45
N GLU A 136 -0.35 22.43 4.65
CA GLU A 136 -1.75 22.90 4.63
C GLU A 136 -2.41 22.84 6.01
N ARG A 137 -2.08 21.83 6.83
CA ARG A 137 -2.63 21.67 8.19
C ARG A 137 -1.87 22.46 9.25
N ALA A 138 -0.58 22.70 9.05
CA ALA A 138 0.19 23.56 9.95
C ALA A 138 -0.19 25.03 9.81
N ALA A 139 -0.70 25.43 8.64
CA ALA A 139 -1.16 26.80 8.36
C ALA A 139 -2.62 27.07 8.77
N ALA A 140 -3.40 26.05 9.17
CA ALA A 140 -4.82 26.12 9.52
C ALA A 140 -5.04 26.20 11.03
#